data_AF-A6VRZ1-F1
#
_entry.id   AF-A6VRZ1-F1
#
_cell.length_a   1.000
_cell.length_b   1.000
_cell.length_c   1.000
_cell.angle_alpha   90.00
_cell.angle_beta   90.00
_cell.angle_gamma   90.00
#
_symmetry.space_group_name_H-M   'P 1'
#
loop_
_entity.id
_entity.type
_entity.pdbx_description
1 polymer ?
#
loop_
_entity_poly.entity_id
_entity_poly.type
_entity_poly.pdbx_seq_one_letter_code
_entity_poly.pdbx_strand_id
1 'polypeptide(L)'
;MNFNTINDLIRELDIDKNHWINKEALEFAKLKNYKNTSVTLKHIPKWLLAKKFKCTNGHLFSPKWLEKRPPVSIFMDKNGNYLQQTSTDIICPICKVKLSLPLPAAKFGGEISIFGDEAFRTSGGNLISVYSFVSFSGNSDSNNRFHREVVEIKKKNNLEIFHLKDMDFEKQGLPISDFIKLIKKFNDSGDLNIYSSILITDNDKPQNKEKQKIQTHCFSAAMLSIIQECTVHNLAPIFFFERTERDGWAKNFFKGARLNLSWAVITNGLPVGNPSFVIPETSPLLEVADLISYLVARKIYQVAERKKKRIVKLKFHPDSLGGIRYILSDKNRSFWKVYSKKIPLNIILNGHEWEKEINKTELVNQKKIGLNDNFLYLHESQIPQ
;
A
#
# COMPACT_ATOMS: atom_id res chain seq x y z
N MET A 1 -0.39 3.93 33.35
CA MET A 1 0.88 4.42 33.90
C MET A 1 1.15 5.79 33.30
N ASN A 2 1.58 6.75 34.11
CA ASN A 2 2.05 8.05 33.64
C ASN A 2 3.57 8.07 33.84
N PHE A 3 4.32 8.34 32.78
CA PHE A 3 5.78 8.44 32.85
C PHE A 3 6.18 9.92 32.85
N ASN A 4 7.05 10.31 33.80
CA ASN A 4 7.51 11.69 33.91
C ASN A 4 8.53 12.05 32.83
N THR A 5 9.37 11.07 32.45
CA THR A 5 10.38 11.22 31.41
C THR A 5 10.39 10.03 30.45
N ILE A 6 11.03 10.20 29.28
CA ILE A 6 11.28 9.09 28.34
C ILE A 6 12.16 8.02 28.99
N ASN A 7 13.09 8.40 29.85
CA ASN A 7 13.96 7.44 30.54
C ASN A 7 13.18 6.59 31.54
N ASP A 8 12.18 7.18 32.22
CA ASP A 8 11.28 6.42 33.09
C ASP A 8 10.47 5.41 32.27
N LEU A 9 9.91 5.83 31.12
CA LEU A 9 9.22 4.94 30.20
C LEU A 9 10.11 3.77 29.73
N ILE A 10 11.34 4.06 29.30
CA ILE A 10 12.28 3.03 28.84
C ILE A 10 12.64 2.06 29.96
N ARG A 11 12.90 2.56 31.17
CA ARG A 11 13.30 1.75 32.33
C ARG A 11 12.14 0.90 32.85
N GLU A 12 10.96 1.49 33.03
CA GLU A 12 9.82 0.83 33.66
C GLU A 12 9.13 -0.18 32.75
N LEU A 13 9.11 0.07 31.43
CA LEU A 13 8.61 -0.88 30.44
C LEU A 13 9.69 -1.84 29.91
N ASP A 14 10.91 -1.76 30.47
CA ASP A 14 12.09 -2.54 30.06
C ASP A 14 12.30 -2.58 28.53
N ILE A 15 12.24 -1.41 27.89
CA ILE A 15 12.24 -1.28 26.43
C ILE A 15 13.66 -1.40 25.86
N ASP A 16 13.84 -2.22 24.83
CA ASP A 16 15.06 -2.18 24.01
C ASP A 16 15.02 -1.01 23.00
N LYS A 17 15.67 0.10 23.33
CA LYS A 17 15.77 1.28 22.44
C LYS A 17 16.38 0.98 21.06
N ASN A 18 17.06 -0.15 20.89
CA ASN A 18 17.69 -0.53 19.62
C ASN A 18 16.75 -1.29 18.69
N HIS A 19 15.72 -1.93 19.23
CA HIS A 19 14.67 -2.57 18.45
C HIS A 19 13.99 -1.55 17.52
N TRP A 20 13.71 -1.94 16.28
CA TRP A 20 13.21 -1.01 15.27
C TRP A 20 11.84 -0.43 15.65
N ILE A 21 10.93 -1.24 16.20
CA ILE A 21 9.62 -0.79 16.72
C ILE A 21 9.81 0.36 17.72
N ASN A 22 10.74 0.19 18.66
CA ASN A 22 10.99 1.15 19.72
C ASN A 22 11.64 2.42 19.18
N LYS A 23 12.57 2.30 18.21
CA LYS A 23 13.14 3.46 17.52
C LYS A 23 12.07 4.32 16.83
N GLU A 24 11.13 3.67 16.15
CA GLU A 24 9.99 4.34 15.49
C GLU A 24 9.08 5.04 16.49
N ALA A 25 8.69 4.35 17.58
CA ALA A 25 7.82 4.93 18.60
C ALA A 25 8.48 6.09 19.35
N LEU A 26 9.76 5.93 19.72
CA LEU A 26 10.53 6.94 20.46
C LEU A 26 10.90 8.16 19.60
N GLU A 27 10.82 8.08 18.26
CA GLU A 27 11.10 9.22 17.37
C GLU A 27 10.23 10.43 17.75
N PHE A 28 8.95 10.19 18.06
CA PHE A 28 7.98 11.26 18.36
C PHE A 28 7.87 11.60 19.84
N ALA A 29 8.60 10.90 20.71
CA ALA A 29 8.71 11.27 22.12
C ALA A 29 9.45 12.62 22.28
N LYS A 30 10.29 12.99 21.31
CA LYS A 30 10.90 14.32 21.22
C LYS A 30 9.90 15.34 20.66
N LEU A 31 9.52 16.33 21.47
CA LEU A 31 8.56 17.38 21.08
C LEU A 31 8.94 18.10 19.78
N LYS A 32 10.24 18.32 19.52
CA LYS A 32 10.73 18.92 18.27
C LYS A 32 10.32 18.10 17.05
N ASN A 33 10.46 16.78 17.10
CA ASN A 33 10.12 15.89 15.99
C ASN A 33 8.61 15.90 15.74
N TYR A 34 7.81 15.82 16.81
CA TYR A 34 6.36 15.98 16.73
C TYR A 34 5.96 17.31 16.09
N LYS A 35 6.48 18.45 16.59
CA LYS A 35 6.15 19.78 16.07
C LYS A 35 6.51 19.95 14.60
N ASN A 36 7.71 19.50 14.20
CA ASN A 36 8.23 19.69 12.85
C ASN A 36 7.65 18.72 11.80
N THR A 37 7.06 17.61 12.23
CA THR A 37 6.47 16.65 11.30
C THR A 37 5.07 17.11 10.87
N SER A 38 4.87 17.33 9.57
CA SER A 38 3.55 17.66 9.03
C SER A 38 2.68 16.40 8.89
N VAL A 39 1.37 16.56 9.09
CA VAL A 39 0.40 15.50 8.79
C VAL A 39 0.18 15.45 7.29
N THR A 40 0.48 14.30 6.69
CA THR A 40 0.44 14.10 5.23
C THR A 40 -0.72 13.22 4.79
N LEU A 41 -1.33 12.47 5.73
CA LEU A 41 -2.45 11.59 5.46
C LEU A 41 -3.71 12.37 5.10
N LYS A 42 -4.24 12.13 3.90
CA LYS A 42 -5.44 12.79 3.37
C LYS A 42 -6.62 11.86 3.17
N HIS A 43 -6.40 10.55 3.24
CA HIS A 43 -7.44 9.56 2.98
C HIS A 43 -7.78 8.81 4.25
N ILE A 44 -9.06 8.54 4.41
CA ILE A 44 -9.61 7.72 5.46
C ILE A 44 -10.56 6.72 4.80
N PRO A 45 -10.49 5.43 5.14
CA PRO A 45 -11.48 4.47 4.68
C PRO A 45 -12.91 4.90 5.04
N LYS A 46 -13.86 4.71 4.11
CA LYS A 46 -15.27 5.12 4.29
C LYS A 46 -15.88 4.58 5.59
N TRP A 47 -15.56 3.33 5.96
CA TRP A 47 -16.04 2.70 7.19
C TRP A 47 -15.60 3.46 8.45
N LEU A 48 -14.41 4.07 8.45
CA LEU A 48 -13.91 4.83 9.60
C LEU A 48 -14.61 6.20 9.70
N LEU A 49 -14.91 6.83 8.55
CA LEU A 49 -15.71 8.06 8.50
C LEU A 49 -17.17 7.83 8.96
N ALA A 50 -17.69 6.62 8.75
CA ALA A 50 -19.03 6.23 9.18
C ALA A 50 -19.14 6.01 10.70
N LYS A 51 -18.02 5.72 11.40
CA LYS A 51 -18.04 5.51 12.86
C LYS A 51 -18.47 6.79 13.59
N LYS A 52 -19.53 6.69 14.40
CA LYS A 52 -20.03 7.76 15.28
C LYS A 52 -19.89 7.33 16.75
N PHE A 53 -19.68 8.31 17.61
CA PHE A 53 -19.56 8.15 19.05
C PHE A 53 -20.60 9.01 19.76
N LYS A 54 -21.13 8.52 20.87
CA LYS A 54 -22.05 9.25 21.74
C LYS A 54 -21.30 9.65 23.00
N CYS A 55 -21.24 10.95 23.32
CA CYS A 55 -20.68 11.40 24.59
C CYS A 55 -21.67 11.19 25.75
N THR A 56 -21.19 11.33 26.98
CA THR A 56 -22.00 11.22 28.20
C THR A 56 -23.16 12.22 28.23
N ASN A 57 -23.04 13.36 27.54
CA ASN A 57 -24.10 14.36 27.40
C ASN A 57 -25.04 14.09 26.21
N GLY A 58 -24.93 12.93 25.56
CA GLY A 58 -25.86 12.50 24.50
C GLY A 58 -25.53 12.96 23.08
N HIS A 59 -24.52 13.81 22.87
CA HIS A 59 -24.15 14.27 21.53
C HIS A 59 -23.53 13.15 20.68
N LEU A 60 -24.00 12.99 19.44
CA LEU A 60 -23.40 12.13 18.42
C LEU A 60 -22.36 12.90 17.61
N PHE A 61 -21.16 12.35 17.44
CA PHE A 61 -20.10 12.99 16.67
C PHE A 61 -19.15 11.99 16.00
N SER A 62 -18.38 12.46 15.02
CA SER A 62 -17.23 11.73 14.46
C SER A 62 -15.95 12.29 15.07
N PRO A 63 -14.98 11.44 15.47
CA PRO A 63 -13.67 11.90 15.87
C PRO A 63 -13.02 12.64 14.71
N LYS A 64 -12.17 13.62 15.02
CA LYS A 64 -11.30 14.23 14.02
C LYS A 64 -10.15 13.27 13.70
N TRP A 65 -10.44 12.28 12.87
CA TRP A 65 -9.53 11.19 12.51
C TRP A 65 -8.16 11.63 11.99
N LEU A 66 -8.10 12.75 11.25
CA LEU A 66 -6.87 13.32 10.70
C LEU A 66 -6.23 14.43 11.55
N GLU A 67 -6.76 14.70 12.74
CA GLU A 67 -6.18 15.72 13.62
C GLU A 67 -4.83 15.24 14.15
N LYS A 68 -3.82 16.09 13.96
CA LYS A 68 -2.45 15.87 14.42
C LYS A 68 -2.44 15.64 15.92
N ARG A 69 -1.86 14.52 16.35
CA ARG A 69 -1.72 14.13 17.76
C ARG A 69 -0.46 13.28 17.94
N PRO A 70 0.06 13.14 19.17
CA PRO A 70 1.11 12.17 19.45
C PRO A 70 0.68 10.77 18.97
N PRO A 71 1.60 9.98 18.42
CA PRO A 71 1.26 8.64 17.96
C PRO A 71 0.83 7.77 19.14
N VAL A 72 -0.06 6.82 18.87
CA VAL A 72 -0.36 5.75 19.83
C VAL A 72 0.92 4.95 20.05
N SER A 73 1.22 4.68 21.31
CA SER A 73 2.49 4.07 21.69
C SER A 73 2.46 2.55 21.54
N ILE A 74 3.49 2.02 20.89
CA ILE A 74 3.73 0.60 20.64
C ILE A 74 5.20 0.33 20.96
N PHE A 75 5.49 -0.67 21.77
CA PHE A 75 6.85 -1.02 22.15
C PHE A 75 7.07 -2.54 22.16
N MET A 76 8.34 -2.92 22.09
CA MET A 76 8.83 -4.27 22.41
C MET A 76 9.68 -4.17 23.69
N ASP A 77 9.39 -4.99 24.69
CA ASP A 77 10.29 -5.11 25.84
C ASP A 77 11.54 -5.96 25.48
N LYS A 78 12.52 -6.04 26.37
CA LYS A 78 13.74 -6.85 26.15
C LYS A 78 13.50 -8.35 26.08
N ASN A 79 12.36 -8.83 26.57
CA ASN A 79 11.97 -10.24 26.52
C ASN A 79 11.23 -10.58 25.21
N GLY A 80 11.01 -9.58 24.33
CA GLY A 80 10.26 -9.76 23.09
C GLY A 80 8.74 -9.71 23.30
N ASN A 81 8.26 -9.23 24.46
CA ASN A 81 6.83 -9.00 24.67
C ASN A 81 6.40 -7.71 24.00
N TYR A 82 5.26 -7.83 23.32
CA TYR A 82 4.65 -6.75 22.59
C TYR A 82 3.74 -5.91 23.50
N LEU A 83 4.10 -4.63 23.69
CA LEU A 83 3.39 -3.68 24.53
C LEU A 83 2.63 -2.68 23.67
N GLN A 84 1.33 -2.56 23.91
CA GLN A 84 0.47 -1.66 23.15
C GLN A 84 -0.48 -0.86 24.04
N GLN A 85 -0.73 0.38 23.64
CA GLN A 85 -1.75 1.23 24.25
C GLN A 85 -3.15 0.72 23.87
N THR A 86 -3.99 0.44 24.87
CA THR A 86 -5.33 -0.16 24.67
C THR A 86 -6.43 0.84 24.38
N SER A 87 -6.24 2.12 24.72
CA SER A 87 -7.21 3.19 24.48
C SER A 87 -6.56 4.55 24.37
N THR A 88 -7.26 5.51 23.78
CA THR A 88 -6.84 6.92 23.69
C THR A 88 -8.03 7.86 23.89
N ASP A 89 -7.76 9.12 24.20
CA ASP A 89 -8.82 10.11 24.38
C ASP A 89 -9.30 10.68 23.04
N ILE A 90 -10.62 10.79 22.89
CA ILE A 90 -11.27 11.64 21.89
C ILE A 90 -12.11 12.70 22.58
N ILE A 91 -12.24 13.89 21.97
CA ILE A 91 -12.94 15.03 22.56
C ILE A 91 -14.23 15.28 21.78
N CYS A 92 -15.35 15.35 22.49
CA CYS A 92 -16.62 15.76 21.89
C CYS A 92 -16.48 17.20 21.37
N PRO A 93 -16.75 17.48 20.07
CA PRO A 93 -16.57 18.81 19.52
C PRO A 93 -17.56 19.83 20.09
N ILE A 94 -18.70 19.38 20.61
CA ILE A 94 -19.79 20.22 21.14
C ILE A 94 -19.53 20.55 22.61
N CYS A 95 -19.55 19.56 23.51
CA CYS A 95 -19.45 19.80 24.96
C CYS A 95 -18.05 19.62 25.55
N LYS A 96 -17.03 19.32 24.73
CA LYS A 96 -15.61 19.15 25.13
C LYS A 96 -15.30 18.03 26.13
N VAL A 97 -16.29 17.23 26.53
CA VAL A 97 -16.07 16.03 27.33
C VAL A 97 -15.13 15.06 26.60
N LYS A 98 -14.19 14.49 27.34
CA LYS A 98 -13.30 13.42 26.88
C LYS A 98 -14.01 12.08 26.95
N LEU A 99 -13.85 11.27 25.92
CA LEU A 99 -14.28 9.88 25.88
C LEU A 99 -13.06 9.00 25.64
N SER A 100 -13.02 7.85 26.30
CA SER A 100 -12.05 6.81 25.97
C SER A 100 -12.48 6.12 24.67
N LEU A 101 -11.61 6.16 23.68
CA LEU A 101 -11.71 5.40 22.44
C LEU A 101 -10.89 4.12 22.59
N PRO A 102 -11.51 2.93 22.63
CA PRO A 102 -10.77 1.68 22.56
C PRO A 102 -10.01 1.62 21.24
N LEU A 103 -8.74 1.22 21.31
CA LEU A 103 -7.89 1.00 20.15
C LEU A 103 -7.89 -0.48 19.80
N PRO A 104 -7.81 -0.85 18.51
CA PRO A 104 -7.62 -2.25 18.15
C PRO A 104 -6.31 -2.76 18.73
N ALA A 105 -6.31 -4.03 19.11
CA ALA A 105 -5.25 -4.67 19.87
C ALA A 105 -4.85 -6.00 19.22
N ALA A 106 -4.54 -5.97 17.93
CA ALA A 106 -4.16 -7.18 17.20
C ALA A 106 -2.90 -7.82 17.81
N LYS A 107 -2.78 -9.13 17.67
CA LYS A 107 -1.60 -9.86 18.18
C LYS A 107 -0.46 -9.67 17.19
N PHE A 108 0.76 -9.52 17.69
CA PHE A 108 1.94 -9.50 16.82
C PHE A 108 2.26 -10.93 16.37
N GLY A 109 1.84 -11.29 15.15
CA GLY A 109 2.05 -12.62 14.56
C GLY A 109 3.34 -12.75 13.77
N GLY A 110 3.97 -11.63 13.39
CA GLY A 110 5.23 -11.60 12.67
C GLY A 110 5.32 -10.40 11.74
N GLU A 111 6.40 -10.36 10.98
CA GLU A 111 6.68 -9.31 10.00
C GLU A 111 6.40 -9.82 8.58
N ILE A 112 5.98 -8.91 7.69
CA ILE A 112 5.85 -9.21 6.27
C ILE A 112 6.55 -8.13 5.44
N SER A 113 7.48 -8.56 4.59
CA SER A 113 8.18 -7.68 3.67
C SER A 113 7.30 -7.35 2.47
N ILE A 114 7.11 -6.05 2.21
CA ILE A 114 6.37 -5.52 1.07
C ILE A 114 7.36 -4.76 0.18
N PHE A 115 7.51 -5.19 -1.06
CA PHE A 115 8.39 -4.56 -2.05
C PHE A 115 7.54 -3.77 -3.02
N GLY A 116 7.89 -2.51 -3.28
CA GLY A 116 7.12 -1.64 -4.15
C GLY A 116 7.96 -0.94 -5.20
N ASP A 117 7.35 -0.68 -6.35
CA ASP A 117 7.91 0.13 -7.43
C ASP A 117 6.78 0.82 -8.23
N GLU A 118 7.15 1.73 -9.12
CA GLU A 118 6.21 2.55 -9.87
C GLU A 118 6.50 2.69 -11.37
N ALA A 119 5.43 2.89 -12.13
CA ALA A 119 5.50 3.22 -13.55
C ALA A 119 4.58 4.38 -13.89
N PHE A 120 5.09 5.30 -14.70
CA PHE A 120 4.34 6.47 -15.20
C PHE A 120 4.24 6.43 -16.72
N ARG A 121 3.08 6.81 -17.26
CA ARG A 121 2.87 7.02 -18.70
C ARG A 121 2.04 8.28 -18.93
N THR A 122 2.21 8.92 -20.07
CA THR A 122 1.43 10.11 -20.44
C THR A 122 0.72 9.88 -21.76
N SER A 123 -0.55 10.25 -21.86
CA SER A 123 -1.30 10.17 -23.10
C SER A 123 -2.39 11.23 -23.16
N GLY A 124 -2.34 12.09 -24.19
CA GLY A 124 -3.47 12.97 -24.52
C GLY A 124 -3.77 13.96 -23.39
N GLY A 125 -2.75 14.56 -22.80
CA GLY A 125 -2.93 15.46 -21.65
C GLY A 125 -3.11 14.76 -20.31
N ASN A 126 -3.17 13.42 -20.26
CA ASN A 126 -3.36 12.68 -19.01
C ASN A 126 -2.06 12.01 -18.52
N LEU A 127 -1.86 11.97 -17.20
CA LEU A 127 -0.83 11.17 -16.53
C LEU A 127 -1.46 9.90 -15.95
N ILE A 128 -0.88 8.76 -16.29
CA ILE A 128 -1.17 7.45 -15.71
C ILE A 128 -0.07 7.16 -14.68
N SER A 129 -0.46 7.04 -13.41
CA SER A 129 0.43 6.67 -12.30
C SER A 129 0.05 5.31 -11.76
N VAL A 130 0.99 4.36 -11.81
CA VAL A 130 0.81 3.01 -11.26
C VAL A 130 1.87 2.75 -10.21
N TYR A 131 1.45 2.31 -9.04
CA TYR A 131 2.32 1.78 -7.99
C TYR A 131 1.96 0.33 -7.77
N SER A 132 2.92 -0.57 -7.91
CA SER A 132 2.72 -2.00 -7.66
C SER A 132 3.49 -2.43 -6.43
N PHE A 133 2.91 -3.36 -5.68
CA PHE A 133 3.51 -3.91 -4.48
C PHE A 133 3.39 -5.41 -4.49
N VAL A 134 4.43 -6.08 -4.01
CA VAL A 134 4.43 -7.52 -3.85
C VAL A 134 4.90 -7.92 -2.46
N SER A 135 4.33 -9.00 -1.96
CA SER A 135 4.80 -9.64 -0.74
C SER A 135 4.74 -11.14 -0.86
N PHE A 136 5.64 -11.82 -0.17
CA PHE A 136 5.67 -13.28 -0.15
C PHE A 136 5.16 -13.76 1.21
N SER A 137 4.03 -14.47 1.22
CA SER A 137 3.42 -15.08 2.41
C SER A 137 3.55 -16.60 2.46
N GLY A 138 4.13 -17.20 1.42
CA GLY A 138 4.47 -18.62 1.45
C GLY A 138 5.53 -18.94 2.51
N ASN A 139 5.61 -20.22 2.89
CA ASN A 139 6.62 -20.69 3.84
C ASN A 139 8.06 -20.53 3.30
N SER A 140 9.04 -20.79 4.18
CA SER A 140 10.48 -20.67 3.84
C SER A 140 10.87 -21.47 2.60
N ASP A 141 10.33 -22.67 2.43
CA ASP A 141 10.67 -23.56 1.31
C ASP A 141 10.12 -23.01 -0.01
N SER A 142 8.87 -22.54 -0.01
CA SER A 142 8.25 -21.89 -1.15
C SER A 142 9.01 -20.61 -1.54
N ASN A 143 9.40 -19.81 -0.55
CA ASN A 143 10.18 -18.59 -0.77
C ASN A 143 11.57 -18.87 -1.37
N ASN A 144 12.28 -19.86 -0.81
CA ASN A 144 13.58 -20.32 -1.30
C ASN A 144 13.48 -20.86 -2.74
N ARG A 145 12.40 -21.58 -3.04
CA ARG A 145 12.12 -22.07 -4.38
C ARG A 145 11.87 -20.93 -5.36
N PHE A 146 11.07 -19.93 -4.98
CA PHE A 146 10.84 -18.74 -5.80
C PHE A 146 12.16 -18.04 -6.14
N HIS A 147 13.00 -17.78 -5.14
CA HIS A 147 14.29 -17.12 -5.34
C HIS A 147 15.22 -17.91 -6.27
N ARG A 148 15.28 -19.24 -6.09
CA ARG A 148 16.07 -20.12 -6.96
C ARG A 148 15.59 -20.07 -8.41
N GLU A 149 14.28 -20.19 -8.63
CA GLU A 149 13.70 -20.14 -9.98
C GLU A 149 13.95 -18.76 -10.64
N VAL A 150 13.95 -17.64 -9.89
CA VAL A 150 14.36 -16.34 -10.44
C VAL A 150 15.83 -16.34 -10.87
N VAL A 151 16.74 -16.85 -10.03
CA VAL A 151 18.17 -16.93 -10.35
C VAL A 151 18.43 -17.80 -11.58
N GLU A 152 17.70 -18.92 -11.71
CA GLU A 152 17.79 -19.80 -12.88
C GLU A 152 17.32 -19.11 -14.16
N ILE A 153 16.20 -18.39 -14.13
CA ILE A 153 15.72 -17.59 -15.26
C ILE A 153 16.76 -16.54 -15.65
N LYS A 154 17.33 -15.82 -14.68
CA LYS A 154 18.36 -14.81 -14.90
C LYS A 154 19.61 -15.41 -15.56
N LYS A 155 20.15 -16.49 -14.99
CA LYS A 155 21.33 -17.19 -15.53
C LYS A 155 21.10 -17.68 -16.96
N LYS A 156 19.96 -18.32 -17.23
CA LYS A 156 19.60 -18.82 -18.57
C LYS A 156 19.58 -17.73 -19.64
N ASN A 157 19.29 -16.49 -19.25
CA ASN A 157 19.15 -15.36 -20.15
C ASN A 157 20.30 -14.34 -20.05
N ASN A 158 21.37 -14.67 -19.32
CA ASN A 158 22.52 -13.78 -19.06
C ASN A 158 22.12 -12.40 -18.51
N LEU A 159 21.22 -12.39 -17.52
CA LEU A 159 20.72 -11.18 -16.87
C LEU A 159 21.29 -11.09 -15.45
N GLU A 160 21.89 -9.95 -15.09
CA GLU A 160 22.26 -9.64 -13.70
C GLU A 160 21.05 -9.05 -12.95
N ILE A 161 20.44 -8.03 -13.55
CA ILE A 161 19.27 -7.31 -13.02
C ILE A 161 18.19 -7.28 -14.09
N PHE A 162 16.97 -7.57 -13.67
CA PHE A 162 15.77 -7.38 -14.47
C PHE A 162 15.16 -6.03 -14.11
N HIS A 163 15.58 -4.99 -14.82
CA HIS A 163 14.98 -3.66 -14.72
C HIS A 163 14.46 -3.23 -16.08
N LEU A 164 13.19 -2.85 -16.14
CA LEU A 164 12.48 -2.73 -17.41
C LEU A 164 12.75 -1.44 -18.17
N LYS A 165 13.46 -0.48 -17.56
CA LYS A 165 13.89 0.74 -18.28
C LYS A 165 14.99 0.43 -19.30
N ASP A 166 15.72 -0.68 -19.12
CA ASP A 166 16.92 -1.01 -19.89
C ASP A 166 16.71 -2.12 -20.92
N MET A 167 15.54 -2.78 -20.91
CA MET A 167 15.21 -3.85 -21.87
C MET A 167 14.52 -3.30 -23.12
N ASP A 168 15.15 -3.53 -24.29
CA ASP A 168 14.48 -3.43 -25.59
C ASP A 168 13.46 -4.58 -25.73
N PHE A 169 12.24 -4.35 -25.24
CA PHE A 169 11.14 -5.31 -25.15
C PHE A 169 10.84 -6.06 -26.46
N GLU A 170 11.11 -5.40 -27.59
CA GLU A 170 10.88 -5.97 -28.91
C GLU A 170 11.84 -7.15 -29.16
N LYS A 171 13.08 -7.06 -28.67
CA LYS A 171 14.14 -8.05 -28.92
C LYS A 171 14.21 -9.17 -27.87
N GLN A 172 14.00 -8.88 -26.58
CA GLN A 172 14.31 -9.82 -25.48
C GLN A 172 13.08 -10.56 -24.89
N GLY A 173 12.10 -10.95 -25.72
CA GLY A 173 10.81 -11.47 -25.24
C GLY A 173 10.82 -12.72 -24.36
N LEU A 174 11.84 -13.57 -24.48
CA LEU A 174 11.88 -14.88 -23.84
C LEU A 174 11.95 -14.81 -22.29
N PRO A 175 12.89 -14.05 -21.67
CA PRO A 175 12.98 -13.98 -20.21
C PRO A 175 11.69 -13.49 -19.53
N ILE A 176 11.00 -12.51 -20.11
CA ILE A 176 9.79 -11.92 -19.52
C ILE A 176 8.66 -12.95 -19.42
N SER A 177 8.49 -13.81 -20.43
CA SER A 177 7.50 -14.88 -20.40
C SER A 177 7.75 -15.84 -19.24
N ASP A 178 9.00 -16.20 -18.99
CA ASP A 178 9.37 -17.12 -17.90
C ASP A 178 9.11 -16.48 -16.53
N PHE A 179 9.43 -15.18 -16.35
CA PHE A 179 9.06 -14.42 -15.16
C PHE A 179 7.54 -14.35 -14.93
N ILE A 180 6.75 -14.09 -15.97
CA ILE A 180 5.28 -14.03 -15.85
C ILE A 180 4.70 -15.38 -15.42
N LYS A 181 5.19 -16.48 -16.01
CA LYS A 181 4.77 -17.84 -15.61
C LYS A 181 5.12 -18.12 -14.14
N LEU A 182 6.31 -17.71 -13.71
CA LEU A 182 6.76 -17.85 -12.32
C LEU A 182 5.86 -17.05 -11.36
N ILE A 183 5.64 -15.77 -11.65
CA ILE A 183 4.77 -14.89 -10.85
C ILE A 183 3.38 -15.49 -10.75
N LYS A 184 2.79 -15.91 -11.88
CA LYS A 184 1.47 -16.53 -11.91
C LYS A 184 1.39 -17.78 -11.06
N LYS A 185 2.38 -18.66 -11.15
CA LYS A 185 2.44 -19.91 -10.38
C LYS A 185 2.36 -19.66 -8.88
N PHE A 186 3.18 -18.75 -8.35
CA PHE A 186 3.19 -18.44 -6.91
C PHE A 186 2.04 -17.53 -6.48
N ASN A 187 1.49 -16.74 -7.39
CA ASN A 187 0.29 -15.97 -7.09
C ASN A 187 -0.97 -16.85 -7.04
N ASP A 188 -1.12 -17.80 -7.97
CA ASP A 188 -2.23 -18.75 -7.96
C ASP A 188 -2.17 -19.72 -6.76
N SER A 189 -0.99 -19.99 -6.19
CA SER A 189 -0.85 -20.76 -4.93
C SER A 189 -1.17 -19.94 -3.67
N GLY A 190 -1.28 -18.61 -3.78
CA GLY A 190 -1.44 -17.70 -2.64
C GLY A 190 -0.14 -17.35 -1.92
N ASP A 191 1.02 -17.82 -2.40
CA ASP A 191 2.32 -17.52 -1.80
C ASP A 191 2.80 -16.10 -2.13
N LEU A 192 2.49 -15.61 -3.34
CA LEU A 192 2.87 -14.28 -3.80
C LEU A 192 1.64 -13.37 -3.88
N ASN A 193 1.58 -12.37 -3.01
CA ASN A 193 0.54 -11.35 -3.02
C ASN A 193 0.94 -10.21 -3.93
N ILE A 194 -0.01 -9.77 -4.77
CA ILE A 194 0.19 -8.65 -5.69
C ILE A 194 -0.88 -7.59 -5.43
N TYR A 195 -0.43 -6.34 -5.31
CA TYR A 195 -1.25 -5.16 -5.20
C TYR A 195 -0.87 -4.18 -6.32
N SER A 196 -1.83 -3.45 -6.87
CA SER A 196 -1.56 -2.41 -7.85
C SER A 196 -2.50 -1.22 -7.67
N SER A 197 -1.93 -0.08 -7.31
CA SER A 197 -2.64 1.19 -7.17
C SER A 197 -2.56 1.99 -8.45
N ILE A 198 -3.69 2.51 -8.90
CA ILE A 198 -3.84 3.16 -10.21
C ILE A 198 -4.51 4.51 -10.01
N LEU A 199 -3.92 5.55 -10.61
CA LEU A 199 -4.47 6.90 -10.66
C LEU A 199 -4.25 7.50 -12.04
N ILE A 200 -5.31 8.04 -12.64
CA ILE A 200 -5.28 8.79 -13.90
C ILE A 200 -5.68 10.23 -13.60
N THR A 201 -4.91 11.20 -14.10
CA THR A 201 -5.18 12.62 -13.90
C THR A 201 -5.11 13.40 -15.21
N ASP A 202 -5.97 14.41 -15.36
CA ASP A 202 -6.11 15.28 -16.55
C ASP A 202 -4.94 16.27 -16.77
N ASN A 203 -3.74 15.93 -16.29
CA ASN A 203 -2.54 16.74 -16.41
C ASN A 203 -1.32 15.84 -16.62
N ASP A 204 -0.78 15.80 -17.84
CA ASP A 204 0.37 14.97 -18.22
C ASP A 204 1.72 15.62 -17.89
N LYS A 205 1.74 16.94 -17.68
CA LYS A 205 2.91 17.71 -17.26
C LYS A 205 2.63 18.47 -15.96
N PRO A 206 2.23 17.78 -14.89
CA PRO A 206 1.97 18.45 -13.63
C PRO A 206 3.27 19.08 -13.16
N GLN A 207 3.18 20.31 -12.64
CA GLN A 207 4.31 20.95 -11.98
C GLN A 207 4.85 20.02 -10.90
N ASN A 208 6.15 20.06 -10.58
CA ASN A 208 6.78 19.12 -9.63
C ASN A 208 6.00 18.95 -8.30
N LYS A 209 5.45 20.04 -7.76
CA LYS A 209 4.61 20.01 -6.54
C LYS A 209 3.29 19.27 -6.73
N GLU A 210 2.67 19.41 -7.89
CA GLU A 210 1.43 18.72 -8.25
C GLU A 210 1.68 17.24 -8.54
N LYS A 211 2.76 16.93 -9.27
CA LYS A 211 3.22 15.56 -9.49
C LYS A 211 3.40 14.82 -8.18
N GLN A 212 4.10 15.44 -7.23
CA GLN A 212 4.31 14.89 -5.89
C GLN A 212 2.98 14.68 -5.14
N LYS A 213 2.01 15.60 -5.26
CA LYS A 213 0.69 15.45 -4.65
C LYS A 213 -0.08 14.26 -5.24
N ILE A 214 -0.05 14.09 -6.56
CA ILE A 214 -0.71 12.98 -7.29
C ILE A 214 -0.07 11.64 -6.89
N GLN A 215 1.27 11.59 -6.89
CA GLN A 215 2.04 10.44 -6.44
C GLN A 215 1.72 10.07 -4.98
N THR A 216 1.78 11.05 -4.08
CA THR A 216 1.44 10.85 -2.66
C THR A 216 0.03 10.31 -2.49
N HIS A 217 -0.93 10.78 -3.31
CA HIS A 217 -2.30 10.30 -3.25
C HIS A 217 -2.41 8.81 -3.62
N CYS A 218 -1.95 8.44 -4.83
CA CYS A 218 -1.98 7.06 -5.31
C CYS A 218 -1.23 6.10 -4.37
N PHE A 219 -0.05 6.55 -3.91
CA PHE A 219 0.78 5.83 -2.96
C PHE A 219 0.08 5.64 -1.61
N SER A 220 -0.50 6.70 -1.05
CA SER A 220 -1.16 6.64 0.26
C SER A 220 -2.36 5.70 0.27
N ALA A 221 -3.18 5.69 -0.79
CA ALA A 221 -4.29 4.74 -0.94
C ALA A 221 -3.77 3.29 -0.92
N ALA A 222 -2.65 3.05 -1.61
CA ALA A 222 -2.00 1.75 -1.63
C ALA A 222 -1.51 1.33 -0.23
N MET A 223 -0.76 2.20 0.43
CA MET A 223 -0.18 1.95 1.75
C MET A 223 -1.23 1.64 2.80
N LEU A 224 -2.27 2.47 2.92
CA LEU A 224 -3.31 2.24 3.92
C LEU A 224 -4.05 0.93 3.67
N SER A 225 -4.29 0.60 2.40
CA SER A 225 -4.95 -0.64 2.01
C SER A 225 -4.14 -1.88 2.36
N ILE A 226 -2.83 -1.87 2.07
CA ILE A 226 -1.90 -2.97 2.35
C ILE A 226 -1.70 -3.10 3.86
N ILE A 227 -1.45 -1.98 4.57
CA ILE A 227 -1.29 -1.96 6.02
C ILE A 227 -2.53 -2.55 6.70
N GLN A 228 -3.72 -2.09 6.32
CA GLN A 228 -4.96 -2.61 6.91
C GLN A 228 -5.09 -4.12 6.68
N GLU A 229 -4.81 -4.59 5.47
CA GLU A 229 -4.92 -6.01 5.14
C GLU A 229 -3.92 -6.87 5.91
N CYS A 230 -2.64 -6.50 5.92
CA CYS A 230 -1.61 -7.22 6.67
C CYS A 230 -1.94 -7.27 8.16
N THR A 231 -2.35 -6.13 8.74
CA THR A 231 -2.52 -6.03 10.19
C THR A 231 -3.79 -6.70 10.72
N VAL A 232 -4.85 -6.81 9.91
CA VAL A 232 -6.01 -7.67 10.23
C VAL A 232 -5.58 -9.14 10.34
N HIS A 233 -4.54 -9.54 9.62
CA HIS A 233 -3.95 -10.88 9.68
C HIS A 233 -2.78 -10.98 10.66
N ASN A 234 -2.68 -10.07 11.64
CA ASN A 234 -1.63 -10.08 12.67
C ASN A 234 -0.20 -9.89 12.13
N LEU A 235 -0.03 -9.38 10.91
CA LEU A 235 1.28 -9.17 10.29
C LEU A 235 1.66 -7.68 10.29
N ALA A 236 2.87 -7.38 10.78
CA ALA A 236 3.46 -6.05 10.75
C ALA A 236 4.19 -5.81 9.41
N PRO A 237 3.73 -4.89 8.55
CA PRO A 237 4.35 -4.68 7.25
C PRO A 237 5.65 -3.86 7.36
N ILE A 238 6.67 -4.29 6.62
CA ILE A 238 7.94 -3.58 6.40
C ILE A 238 8.08 -3.29 4.91
N PHE A 239 8.20 -2.02 4.56
CA PHE A 239 8.22 -1.60 3.16
C PHE A 239 9.64 -1.42 2.64
N PHE A 240 9.89 -1.94 1.45
CA PHE A 240 11.13 -1.82 0.70
C PHE A 240 10.85 -1.20 -0.66
N PHE A 241 11.63 -0.19 -1.02
CA PHE A 241 11.59 0.48 -2.30
C PHE A 241 12.98 0.52 -2.90
N GLU A 242 13.05 0.57 -4.22
CA GLU A 242 14.29 0.90 -4.90
C GLU A 242 14.74 2.31 -4.51
N ARG A 243 16.03 2.47 -4.19
CA ARG A 243 16.61 3.74 -3.79
C ARG A 243 16.67 4.69 -4.98
N THR A 244 16.04 5.86 -4.82
CA THR A 244 16.15 6.98 -5.75
C THR A 244 16.76 8.19 -5.05
N GLU A 245 17.23 9.18 -5.81
CA GLU A 245 17.72 10.44 -5.21
C GLU A 245 16.61 11.25 -4.50
N ARG A 246 15.33 10.86 -4.64
CA ARG A 246 14.16 11.64 -4.21
C ARG A 246 13.27 10.94 -3.20
N ASP A 247 13.78 9.97 -2.45
CA ASP A 247 13.01 9.06 -1.56
C ASP A 247 12.37 9.71 -0.33
N GLY A 248 12.76 10.94 0.01
CA GLY A 248 12.36 11.58 1.27
C GLY A 248 10.84 11.74 1.45
N TRP A 249 10.08 11.83 0.36
CA TRP A 249 8.62 12.03 0.42
C TRP A 249 7.87 10.84 1.01
N ALA A 250 8.28 9.60 0.70
CA ALA A 250 7.63 8.41 1.23
C ALA A 250 7.95 8.23 2.72
N LYS A 251 9.18 8.49 3.18
CA LYS A 251 9.48 8.54 4.62
C LYS A 251 8.62 9.57 5.35
N ASN A 252 8.48 10.77 4.76
CA ASN A 252 7.65 11.83 5.32
C ASN A 252 6.16 11.45 5.35
N PHE A 253 5.68 10.65 4.39
CA PHE A 253 4.33 10.10 4.43
C PHE A 253 4.13 9.23 5.67
N PHE A 254 4.96 8.21 5.89
CA PHE A 254 4.82 7.30 7.04
C PHE A 254 4.94 8.05 8.38
N LYS A 255 5.92 8.95 8.50
CA LYS A 255 6.09 9.79 9.70
C LYS A 255 4.86 10.65 9.97
N GLY A 256 4.36 11.35 8.95
CA GLY A 256 3.18 12.19 9.08
C GLY A 256 1.90 11.39 9.36
N ALA A 257 1.77 10.20 8.79
CA ALA A 257 0.59 9.35 8.96
C ALA A 257 0.46 8.82 10.40
N ARG A 258 1.59 8.48 11.06
CA ARG A 258 1.62 8.06 12.48
C ARG A 258 1.04 9.09 13.46
N LEU A 259 1.04 10.37 13.07
CA LEU A 259 0.56 11.47 13.92
C LEU A 259 -0.95 11.68 13.85
N ASN A 260 -1.71 10.68 13.40
CA ASN A 260 -3.15 10.76 13.23
C ASN A 260 -3.84 9.61 13.96
N LEU A 261 -5.04 9.87 14.49
CA LEU A 261 -5.82 8.82 15.15
C LEU A 261 -6.18 7.68 14.22
N SER A 262 -6.47 7.99 12.96
CA SER A 262 -6.81 6.97 11.97
C SER A 262 -5.70 5.93 11.81
N TRP A 263 -4.43 6.30 12.01
CA TRP A 263 -3.31 5.39 11.86
C TRP A 263 -3.40 4.21 12.82
N ALA A 264 -3.57 4.47 14.12
CA ALA A 264 -3.68 3.42 15.13
C ALA A 264 -4.84 2.45 14.86
N VAL A 265 -5.94 2.94 14.28
CA VAL A 265 -7.07 2.08 13.90
C VAL A 265 -6.78 1.31 12.62
N ILE A 266 -6.16 1.93 11.62
CA ILE A 266 -5.81 1.29 10.33
C ILE A 266 -4.74 0.23 10.50
N THR A 267 -3.77 0.42 11.41
CA THR A 267 -2.73 -0.56 11.72
C THR A 267 -3.19 -1.67 12.66
N ASN A 268 -4.45 -1.63 13.12
CA ASN A 268 -4.98 -2.53 14.15
C ASN A 268 -4.10 -2.61 15.41
N GLY A 269 -3.45 -1.51 15.78
CA GLY A 269 -2.50 -1.48 16.89
C GLY A 269 -1.10 -1.99 16.57
N LEU A 270 -0.85 -2.61 15.40
CA LEU A 270 0.46 -3.18 15.03
C LEU A 270 1.49 -2.14 14.58
N PRO A 271 2.79 -2.41 14.74
CA PRO A 271 3.83 -1.53 14.25
C PRO A 271 3.90 -1.59 12.72
N VAL A 272 4.29 -0.47 12.13
CA VAL A 272 4.59 -0.36 10.71
C VAL A 272 5.93 0.32 10.59
N GLY A 273 6.90 -0.31 9.94
CA GLY A 273 8.24 0.25 9.76
C GLY A 273 8.24 1.49 8.88
N ASN A 274 9.18 2.42 9.10
CA ASN A 274 9.49 3.36 8.02
C ASN A 274 10.01 2.60 6.80
N PRO A 275 9.73 3.10 5.59
CA PRO A 275 10.21 2.44 4.39
C PRO A 275 11.73 2.47 4.29
N SER A 276 12.29 1.33 3.89
CA SER A 276 13.69 1.16 3.55
C SER A 276 13.89 1.36 2.05
N PHE A 277 14.95 2.08 1.68
CA PHE A 277 15.31 2.34 0.30
C PHE A 277 16.61 1.61 0.03
N VAL A 278 16.53 0.61 -0.83
CA VAL A 278 17.57 -0.39 -1.03
C VAL A 278 17.99 -0.42 -2.49
N ILE A 279 19.15 -1.02 -2.77
CA ILE A 279 19.60 -1.20 -4.15
C ILE A 279 18.73 -2.26 -4.85
N PRO A 280 18.52 -2.19 -6.18
CA PRO A 280 17.63 -3.11 -6.92
C PRO A 280 17.89 -4.59 -6.65
N GLU A 281 19.15 -4.97 -6.47
CA GLU A 281 19.63 -6.35 -6.31
C GLU A 281 19.31 -6.95 -4.93
N THR A 282 18.77 -6.14 -4.02
CA THR A 282 18.46 -6.57 -2.64
C THR A 282 17.44 -7.69 -2.59
N SER A 283 16.47 -7.70 -3.52
CA SER A 283 15.47 -8.76 -3.59
C SER A 283 14.88 -8.88 -4.99
N PRO A 284 14.67 -10.10 -5.51
CA PRO A 284 13.97 -10.31 -6.78
C PRO A 284 12.53 -9.78 -6.76
N LEU A 285 11.96 -9.55 -5.57
CA LEU A 285 10.62 -9.00 -5.42
C LEU A 285 10.52 -7.52 -5.85
N LEU A 286 11.63 -6.76 -5.82
CA LEU A 286 11.66 -5.40 -6.41
C LEU A 286 11.50 -5.46 -7.92
N GLU A 287 12.23 -6.34 -8.57
CA GLU A 287 12.17 -6.55 -10.03
C GLU A 287 10.78 -7.06 -10.47
N VAL A 288 10.15 -7.89 -9.64
CA VAL A 288 8.75 -8.29 -9.83
C VAL A 288 7.80 -7.09 -9.70
N ALA A 289 8.00 -6.21 -8.70
CA ALA A 289 7.18 -5.02 -8.55
C ALA A 289 7.31 -4.07 -9.77
N ASP A 290 8.53 -3.86 -10.30
CA ASP A 290 8.79 -3.10 -11.53
C ASP A 290 8.03 -3.73 -12.73
N LEU A 291 8.17 -5.05 -12.90
CA LEU A 291 7.47 -5.77 -13.97
C LEU A 291 5.96 -5.55 -13.94
N ILE A 292 5.35 -5.65 -12.77
CA ILE A 292 3.91 -5.50 -12.61
C ILE A 292 3.51 -4.04 -12.85
N SER A 293 4.23 -3.07 -12.27
CA SER A 293 3.96 -1.63 -12.46
C SER A 293 3.99 -1.26 -13.94
N TYR A 294 5.01 -1.74 -14.68
CA TYR A 294 5.14 -1.55 -16.11
C TYR A 294 3.98 -2.17 -16.89
N LEU A 295 3.65 -3.45 -16.66
CA LEU A 295 2.62 -4.16 -17.43
C LEU A 295 1.24 -3.53 -17.25
N VAL A 296 0.90 -3.16 -16.01
CA VAL A 296 -0.36 -2.48 -15.70
C VAL A 296 -0.41 -1.10 -16.35
N ALA A 297 0.64 -0.27 -16.18
CA ALA A 297 0.69 1.06 -16.79
C ALA A 297 0.63 1.00 -18.32
N ARG A 298 1.33 0.04 -18.93
CA ARG A 298 1.36 -0.16 -20.39
C ARG A 298 0.01 -0.61 -20.92
N LYS A 299 -0.73 -1.45 -20.18
CA LYS A 299 -2.09 -1.86 -20.57
C LYS A 299 -3.07 -0.68 -20.57
N ILE A 300 -3.04 0.18 -19.56
CA ILE A 300 -3.88 1.39 -19.52
C ILE A 300 -3.48 2.34 -20.66
N TYR A 301 -2.18 2.54 -20.86
CA TYR A 301 -1.64 3.37 -21.95
C TYR A 301 -2.07 2.87 -23.33
N GLN A 302 -2.12 1.54 -23.55
CA GLN A 302 -2.65 0.97 -24.79
C GLN A 302 -4.09 1.44 -25.06
N VAL A 303 -4.96 1.41 -24.05
CA VAL A 303 -6.36 1.86 -24.19
C VAL A 303 -6.41 3.35 -24.51
N ALA A 304 -5.59 4.16 -23.84
CA ALA A 304 -5.48 5.59 -24.10
C ALA A 304 -5.07 5.91 -25.55
N GLU A 305 -4.10 5.18 -26.11
CA GLU A 305 -3.63 5.41 -27.48
C GLU A 305 -4.62 4.97 -28.56
N ARG A 306 -5.58 4.06 -28.27
CA ARG A 306 -6.66 3.70 -29.21
C ARG A 306 -7.51 4.90 -29.61
N LYS A 307 -7.77 5.81 -28.66
CA LYS A 307 -8.47 7.08 -28.93
C LYS A 307 -7.75 7.92 -30.00
N LYS A 308 -6.43 7.85 -30.06
CA LYS A 308 -5.59 8.53 -31.06
C LYS A 308 -5.39 7.71 -32.33
N LYS A 309 -6.13 6.61 -32.49
CA LYS A 309 -6.00 5.63 -33.58
C LYS A 309 -4.58 5.04 -33.69
N ARG A 310 -3.84 5.00 -32.58
CA ARG A 310 -2.49 4.42 -32.51
C ARG A 310 -2.57 3.01 -31.96
N ILE A 311 -1.90 2.08 -32.64
CA ILE A 311 -1.85 0.68 -32.25
C ILE A 311 -0.63 0.47 -31.34
N VAL A 312 -0.89 0.34 -30.05
CA VAL A 312 0.12 -0.14 -29.09
C VAL A 312 -0.03 -1.64 -28.94
N LYS A 313 0.93 -2.41 -29.44
CA LYS A 313 0.94 -3.87 -29.21
C LYS A 313 1.38 -4.17 -27.77
N LEU A 314 0.66 -5.08 -27.13
CA LEU A 314 1.06 -5.67 -25.86
C LEU A 314 1.62 -7.05 -26.15
N LYS A 315 2.91 -7.24 -25.89
CA LYS A 315 3.53 -8.56 -25.94
C LYS A 315 3.10 -9.42 -24.76
N PHE A 316 2.88 -8.78 -23.62
CA PHE A 316 2.49 -9.39 -22.36
C PHE A 316 1.33 -8.63 -21.73
N HIS A 317 0.43 -9.36 -21.09
CA HIS A 317 -0.77 -8.81 -20.46
C HIS A 317 -0.67 -8.95 -18.94
N PRO A 318 -1.09 -7.92 -18.17
CA PRO A 318 -1.15 -8.05 -16.71
C PRO A 318 -2.10 -9.16 -16.25
N ASP A 319 -3.11 -9.51 -17.06
CA ASP A 319 -4.03 -10.63 -16.83
C ASP A 319 -3.32 -11.99 -16.76
N SER A 320 -2.08 -12.08 -17.24
CA SER A 320 -1.24 -13.28 -17.17
C SER A 320 -0.52 -13.44 -15.84
N LEU A 321 -0.61 -12.48 -14.91
CA LEU A 321 0.10 -12.50 -13.62
C LEU A 321 -0.67 -13.23 -12.50
N GLY A 322 -1.93 -13.59 -12.74
CA GLY A 322 -2.82 -14.15 -11.72
C GLY A 322 -3.76 -13.09 -11.12
N GLY A 323 -4.22 -13.31 -9.89
CA GLY A 323 -5.08 -12.39 -9.14
C GLY A 323 -4.32 -11.22 -8.53
N ILE A 324 -4.74 -10.01 -8.88
CA ILE A 324 -4.18 -8.75 -8.39
C ILE A 324 -5.23 -8.02 -7.54
N ARG A 325 -4.80 -7.46 -6.42
CA ARG A 325 -5.58 -6.52 -5.60
C ARG A 325 -5.39 -5.11 -6.15
N TYR A 326 -6.32 -4.68 -7.00
CA TYR A 326 -6.32 -3.34 -7.56
C TYR A 326 -6.84 -2.32 -6.54
N ILE A 327 -6.12 -1.22 -6.37
CA ILE A 327 -6.45 -0.14 -5.46
C ILE A 327 -6.72 1.08 -6.34
N LEU A 328 -8.00 1.40 -6.49
CA LEU A 328 -8.47 2.36 -7.47
C LEU A 328 -8.81 3.65 -6.74
N SER A 329 -8.33 4.78 -7.26
CA SER A 329 -8.63 6.11 -6.73
C SER A 329 -9.42 6.93 -7.74
N ASP A 330 -10.48 7.60 -7.30
CA ASP A 330 -11.22 8.55 -8.13
C ASP A 330 -10.64 9.98 -8.05
N LYS A 331 -11.18 10.86 -8.91
CA LYS A 331 -10.87 12.30 -8.88
C LYS A 331 -11.20 12.99 -7.55
N ASN A 332 -12.15 12.44 -6.78
CA ASN A 332 -12.53 12.93 -5.46
C ASN A 332 -11.64 12.39 -4.35
N ARG A 333 -10.60 11.62 -4.72
CA ARG A 333 -9.63 11.02 -3.82
C ARG A 333 -10.23 9.99 -2.85
N SER A 334 -11.38 9.44 -3.18
CA SER A 334 -11.84 8.19 -2.59
C SER A 334 -11.06 7.04 -3.20
N PHE A 335 -10.84 5.97 -2.43
CA PHE A 335 -10.27 4.76 -2.97
C PHE A 335 -11.09 3.53 -2.58
N TRP A 336 -11.04 2.50 -3.42
CA TRP A 336 -11.65 1.20 -3.18
C TRP A 336 -10.75 0.09 -3.71
N LYS A 337 -10.96 -1.13 -3.20
CA LYS A 337 -10.18 -2.31 -3.54
C LYS A 337 -10.99 -3.25 -4.42
N VAL A 338 -10.36 -3.82 -5.44
CA VAL A 338 -10.95 -4.82 -6.32
C VAL A 338 -9.94 -5.96 -6.50
N TYR A 339 -10.29 -7.16 -6.06
CA TYR A 339 -9.51 -8.34 -6.41
C TYR A 339 -9.95 -8.86 -7.79
N SER A 340 -9.02 -9.01 -8.72
CA SER A 340 -9.34 -9.48 -10.07
C SER A 340 -8.16 -10.14 -10.76
N LYS A 341 -8.43 -11.18 -11.56
CA LYS A 341 -7.45 -11.79 -12.49
C LYS A 341 -7.28 -11.01 -13.78
N LYS A 342 -8.12 -9.99 -14.01
CA LYS A 342 -8.06 -9.10 -15.16
C LYS A 342 -8.02 -7.67 -14.70
N ILE A 343 -7.34 -6.80 -15.44
CA ILE A 343 -7.38 -5.37 -15.13
C ILE A 343 -8.83 -4.84 -15.21
N PRO A 344 -9.38 -4.22 -14.13
CA PRO A 344 -10.77 -3.77 -14.10
C PRO A 344 -10.93 -2.42 -14.82
N LEU A 345 -10.69 -2.41 -16.13
CA LEU A 345 -10.67 -1.19 -16.95
C LEU A 345 -11.98 -0.41 -16.90
N ASN A 346 -13.13 -1.09 -16.87
CA ASN A 346 -14.44 -0.44 -16.71
C ASN A 346 -14.55 0.37 -15.43
N ILE A 347 -13.88 -0.05 -14.36
CA ILE A 347 -13.88 0.66 -13.07
C ILE A 347 -12.82 1.76 -13.08
N ILE A 348 -11.62 1.47 -13.58
CA ILE A 348 -10.50 2.42 -13.68
C ILE A 348 -10.86 3.62 -14.55
N LEU A 349 -11.55 3.38 -15.67
CA LEU A 349 -11.87 4.38 -16.68
C LEU A 349 -13.29 4.93 -16.54
N ASN A 350 -14.03 4.58 -15.48
CA ASN A 350 -15.41 5.04 -15.30
C ASN A 350 -15.48 6.58 -15.29
N GLY A 351 -16.22 7.15 -16.22
CA GLY A 351 -16.34 8.60 -16.40
C GLY A 351 -15.12 9.27 -17.02
N HIS A 352 -14.10 8.51 -17.42
CA HIS A 352 -12.96 8.99 -18.18
C HIS A 352 -13.28 8.95 -19.68
N GLU A 353 -12.69 9.86 -20.46
CA GLU A 353 -12.85 9.89 -21.91
C GLU A 353 -12.35 8.63 -22.66
N TRP A 354 -11.61 7.74 -21.98
CA TRP A 354 -11.09 6.49 -22.55
C TRP A 354 -12.02 5.31 -22.31
N GLU A 355 -13.10 5.48 -21.55
CA GLU A 355 -14.06 4.42 -21.25
C GLU A 355 -14.65 3.79 -22.52
N LYS A 356 -14.88 4.62 -23.55
CA LYS A 356 -15.44 4.21 -24.85
C LYS A 356 -14.46 3.37 -25.70
N GLU A 357 -13.18 3.37 -25.35
CA GLU A 357 -12.11 2.66 -26.07
C GLU A 357 -11.84 1.25 -25.51
N ILE A 358 -12.58 0.86 -24.46
CA ILE A 358 -12.58 -0.50 -23.95
C ILE A 358 -13.26 -1.39 -25.01
N ASN A 359 -12.56 -2.41 -25.49
CA ASN A 359 -13.11 -3.28 -26.53
C ASN A 359 -14.37 -3.99 -26.01
N LYS A 360 -15.38 -4.20 -26.87
CA LYS A 360 -16.60 -4.94 -26.50
C LYS A 360 -16.28 -6.32 -25.89
N THR A 361 -15.25 -7.01 -26.38
CA THR A 361 -14.77 -8.30 -25.83
C THR A 361 -14.15 -8.16 -24.43
N GLU A 362 -13.51 -7.03 -24.12
CA GLU A 362 -13.00 -6.71 -22.78
C GLU A 362 -14.18 -6.45 -21.82
N LEU A 363 -15.22 -5.73 -22.28
CA LEU A 363 -16.45 -5.44 -21.54
C LEU A 363 -17.29 -6.68 -21.22
N VAL A 364 -17.52 -7.58 -22.18
CA VAL A 364 -18.31 -8.82 -21.98
C VAL A 364 -17.68 -9.71 -20.91
N ASN A 365 -16.35 -9.76 -20.86
CA ASN A 365 -15.61 -10.52 -19.86
C ASN A 365 -15.63 -9.87 -18.47
N GLN A 366 -15.83 -8.55 -18.37
CA GLN A 366 -15.90 -7.82 -17.10
C GLN A 366 -17.31 -7.83 -16.49
N LYS A 367 -18.38 -7.91 -17.28
CA LYS A 367 -19.77 -8.01 -16.76
C LYS A 367 -20.03 -9.28 -15.94
N LYS A 368 -19.20 -10.32 -16.08
CA LYS A 368 -19.23 -11.53 -15.23
C LYS A 368 -18.56 -11.33 -13.87
N ILE A 369 -17.76 -10.28 -13.72
CA ILE A 369 -17.24 -9.84 -12.42
C ILE A 369 -18.39 -9.06 -11.79
N GLY A 370 -19.30 -9.79 -11.13
CA GLY A 370 -20.42 -9.17 -10.45
C GLY A 370 -19.91 -8.08 -9.53
N LEU A 371 -20.31 -6.84 -9.81
CA LEU A 371 -20.38 -5.79 -8.80
C LEU A 371 -21.51 -6.20 -7.84
N ASN A 372 -21.30 -7.28 -7.09
CA ASN A 372 -22.10 -7.50 -5.91
C ASN A 372 -21.63 -6.42 -4.94
N ASP A 373 -22.54 -5.50 -4.60
CA ASP A 373 -22.34 -4.50 -3.54
C ASP A 373 -22.01 -5.14 -2.17
N ASN A 374 -22.07 -6.47 -2.07
CA ASN A 374 -21.35 -7.26 -1.09
C ASN A 374 -19.89 -7.46 -1.55
N PHE A 375 -19.09 -6.41 -1.43
CA PHE A 375 -17.64 -6.55 -1.42
C PHE A 375 -17.30 -7.66 -0.42
N LEU A 376 -16.68 -8.73 -0.93
CA LEU A 376 -16.01 -9.73 -0.12
C LEU A 376 -14.96 -9.01 0.73
N TYR A 377 -15.36 -8.59 1.93
CA TYR A 377 -14.50 -8.76 3.08
C TYR A 377 -14.04 -10.21 3.02
N LEU A 378 -12.73 -10.43 2.89
CA LEU A 378 -12.13 -11.72 3.15
C LEU A 378 -12.66 -12.17 4.52
N HIS A 379 -13.57 -13.14 4.53
CA HIS A 379 -14.19 -13.79 5.69
C HIS A 379 -14.21 -12.97 7.00
N GLU A 380 -15.23 -12.13 7.19
CA GLU A 380 -15.58 -11.54 8.50
C GLU A 380 -16.07 -12.58 9.53
N SER A 381 -16.14 -13.88 9.18
CA SER A 381 -16.65 -14.93 10.07
C SER A 381 -15.68 -15.38 11.17
N GLN A 382 -14.54 -14.70 11.40
CA GLN A 382 -13.59 -15.05 12.47
C GLN A 382 -12.95 -13.85 13.17
N ILE A 383 -13.61 -12.69 13.22
CA ILE A 383 -13.22 -11.64 14.18
C ILE A 383 -13.89 -12.00 15.51
N PRO A 384 -13.15 -12.34 16.59
CA PRO A 384 -13.75 -12.45 17.91
C PRO A 384 -14.30 -11.06 18.28
N GLN A 385 -15.59 -11.00 18.63
CA GLN A 385 -16.20 -9.80 19.22
C GLN A 385 -15.53 -9.42 20.54
#